data_AF-A0A7R8CQG4-F1
#
_entry.id   AF-A0A7R8CQG4-F1
#
_cell.length_a   1.000
_cell.length_b   1.000
_cell.length_c   1.000
_cell.angle_alpha   90.00
_cell.angle_beta   90.00
_cell.angle_gamma   90.00
#
_symmetry.space_group_name_H-M   'P 1'
#
loop_
_entity.id
_entity.type
_entity.pdbx_description
1 polymer ?
#
loop_
_entity_poly.entity_id
_entity_poly.type
_entity_poly.pdbx_seq_one_letter_code
_entity_poly.pdbx_strand_id
1 'polypeptide(L)'
;MLWATLLCFLGVFVADSQVFSLKEGECEVCIHVLDRFRASLSKEDATKPEIIEKEFKKFCSALKLRENRFCYYLGGTEDAATGILGEMSKPLSWGMPSEKVCVKIQKKDKQICELRYDKQIDLKNVNLKNLRLEI
;
A
#
# COMPACT_ATOMS: atom_id res chain seq x y z
N MET A 1 46.03 -18.72 -22.54
CA MET A 1 45.41 -17.37 -22.55
C MET A 1 43.98 -17.32 -23.10
N LEU A 2 43.32 -18.43 -23.45
CA LEU A 2 41.93 -18.44 -23.95
C LEU A 2 40.90 -19.05 -22.99
N TRP A 3 41.33 -19.61 -21.85
CA TRP A 3 40.44 -20.17 -20.83
C TRP A 3 39.90 -19.14 -19.81
N ALA A 4 40.55 -17.98 -19.72
CA ALA A 4 40.23 -16.95 -18.73
C ALA A 4 39.10 -16.01 -19.17
N THR A 5 38.83 -15.94 -20.48
CA THR A 5 37.75 -15.12 -21.04
C THR A 5 36.39 -15.82 -21.03
N LEU A 6 36.36 -17.16 -20.99
CA LEU A 6 35.12 -17.94 -21.00
C LEU A 6 34.46 -18.06 -19.61
N LEU A 7 35.23 -17.88 -18.53
CA LEU A 7 34.71 -17.89 -17.16
C LEU A 7 34.16 -16.54 -16.68
N CYS A 8 34.46 -15.44 -17.37
CA CYS A 8 33.95 -14.11 -17.00
C CYS A 8 32.53 -13.82 -17.53
N PHE A 9 32.06 -14.50 -18.57
CA PHE A 9 30.73 -14.23 -19.16
C PHE A 9 29.56 -14.92 -18.44
N LEU A 10 29.83 -15.90 -17.56
CA LEU A 10 28.80 -16.62 -16.79
C LEU A 10 28.57 -16.06 -15.37
N GLY A 11 29.32 -15.02 -14.96
CA GLY A 11 29.31 -14.51 -13.59
C GLY A 11 28.43 -13.28 -13.31
N VAL A 12 27.81 -12.66 -14.32
CA VAL A 12 27.11 -11.36 -14.17
C VAL A 12 25.60 -11.48 -14.42
N PHE A 13 24.96 -12.47 -13.80
CA PHE A 13 23.49 -12.53 -13.73
C PHE A 13 22.99 -12.84 -12.31
N VAL A 14 23.73 -12.42 -11.29
CA VAL A 14 23.17 -12.35 -9.93
C VAL A 14 22.32 -11.08 -9.89
N ALA A 15 21.03 -11.25 -10.19
CA ALA A 15 20.03 -10.24 -10.03
C ALA A 15 20.02 -9.77 -8.56
N ASP A 16 20.14 -8.46 -8.39
CA ASP A 16 19.96 -7.73 -7.13
C ASP A 16 18.53 -7.97 -6.62
N SER A 17 18.31 -9.08 -5.90
CA SER A 17 17.06 -9.31 -5.19
C SER A 17 17.09 -8.45 -3.93
N GLN A 18 16.75 -7.18 -4.06
CA GLN A 18 16.51 -6.29 -2.93
C GLN A 18 15.32 -6.84 -2.13
N VAL A 19 15.62 -7.67 -1.13
CA VAL A 19 14.66 -8.10 -0.12
C VAL A 19 14.39 -6.88 0.76
N PHE A 20 13.42 -6.06 0.38
CA PHE A 20 12.84 -5.08 1.27
C PHE A 20 11.98 -5.83 2.29
N SER A 21 12.62 -6.33 3.35
CA SER A 21 11.92 -6.77 4.55
C SER A 21 11.47 -5.51 5.29
N LEU A 22 10.15 -5.33 5.40
CA LEU A 22 9.58 -4.39 6.37
C LEU A 22 10.04 -4.80 7.76
N LYS A 23 10.45 -3.82 8.58
CA LYS A 23 10.61 -4.06 10.01
C LYS A 23 9.25 -4.43 10.60
N GLU A 24 9.24 -5.35 11.56
CA GLU A 24 8.02 -5.78 12.26
C GLU A 24 7.28 -4.56 12.79
N GLY A 25 6.07 -4.38 12.26
CA GLY A 25 5.20 -3.28 12.62
C GLY A 25 5.45 -1.99 11.86
N GLU A 26 6.04 -1.93 10.67
CA GLU A 26 5.84 -0.77 9.77
C GLU A 26 4.61 -1.00 8.87
N CYS A 27 3.81 0.04 8.58
CA CYS A 27 2.63 -0.03 7.70
C CYS A 27 1.43 -0.88 8.21
N GLU A 28 1.20 -0.99 9.51
CA GLU A 28 0.11 -1.80 10.09
C GLU A 28 -1.28 -1.55 9.48
N VAL A 29 -1.65 -0.27 9.30
CA VAL A 29 -2.95 0.10 8.68
C VAL A 29 -3.02 -0.36 7.23
N CYS A 30 -1.93 -0.22 6.47
CA CYS A 30 -1.89 -0.65 5.07
C CYS A 30 -2.09 -2.17 4.94
N ILE A 31 -1.35 -2.96 5.73
CA ILE A 31 -1.43 -4.43 5.68
C ILE A 31 -2.85 -4.88 6.07
N HIS A 32 -3.39 -4.35 7.17
CA HIS A 32 -4.71 -4.74 7.66
C HIS A 32 -5.86 -4.35 6.71
N VAL A 33 -5.77 -3.20 6.04
CA VAL A 33 -6.75 -2.78 5.02
C VAL A 33 -6.64 -3.66 3.77
N LEU A 34 -5.42 -3.92 3.28
CA LEU A 34 -5.21 -4.75 2.08
C LEU A 34 -5.58 -6.21 2.29
N ASP A 35 -5.34 -6.78 3.48
CA ASP A 35 -5.73 -8.16 3.79
C ASP A 35 -7.25 -8.31 3.85
N ARG A 36 -7.97 -7.34 4.44
CA ARG A 36 -9.44 -7.34 4.40
C ARG A 36 -9.98 -7.14 2.99
N PHE A 37 -9.37 -6.25 2.23
CA PHE A 37 -9.74 -6.03 0.84
C PHE A 37 -9.53 -7.29 -0.02
N ARG A 38 -8.40 -7.99 0.17
CA ARG A 38 -8.15 -9.30 -0.44
C ARG A 38 -9.18 -10.34 -0.08
N ALA A 39 -9.58 -10.41 1.19
CA ALA A 39 -10.61 -11.35 1.64
C ALA A 39 -11.99 -11.03 1.03
N SER A 40 -12.24 -9.77 0.67
CA SER A 40 -13.48 -9.36 -0.02
C SER A 40 -13.48 -9.60 -1.53
N LEU A 41 -12.32 -9.82 -2.14
CA LEU A 41 -12.17 -10.01 -3.59
C LEU A 41 -12.35 -11.48 -4.00
N SER A 42 -13.07 -11.71 -5.09
CA SER A 42 -13.13 -13.01 -5.76
C SER A 42 -11.85 -13.27 -6.55
N LYS A 43 -11.51 -14.55 -6.80
CA LYS A 43 -10.30 -14.93 -7.56
C LYS A 43 -10.25 -14.33 -8.98
N GLU A 44 -11.42 -14.17 -9.60
CA GLU A 44 -11.55 -13.59 -10.94
C GLU A 44 -11.26 -12.09 -10.96
N ASP A 45 -11.76 -11.37 -9.96
CA ASP A 45 -11.57 -9.92 -9.81
C ASP A 45 -10.13 -9.60 -9.42
N ALA A 46 -9.52 -10.44 -8.59
CA ALA A 46 -8.13 -10.34 -8.18
C ALA A 46 -7.12 -10.50 -9.32
N THR A 47 -7.55 -10.82 -10.55
CA THR A 47 -6.65 -10.94 -11.71
C THR A 47 -6.63 -9.66 -12.57
N LYS A 48 -7.64 -8.79 -12.44
CA LYS A 48 -7.81 -7.62 -13.31
C LYS A 48 -7.57 -6.31 -12.53
N PRO A 49 -6.52 -5.54 -12.84
CA PRO A 49 -6.19 -4.32 -12.09
C PRO A 49 -7.33 -3.29 -12.15
N GLU A 50 -7.99 -3.13 -13.30
CA GLU A 50 -9.12 -2.20 -13.43
C GLU A 50 -10.31 -2.54 -12.54
N ILE A 51 -10.57 -3.84 -12.32
CA ILE A 51 -11.65 -4.30 -11.45
C ILE A 51 -11.24 -4.11 -9.98
N ILE A 52 -10.00 -4.46 -9.65
CA ILE A 52 -9.40 -4.19 -8.33
C ILE A 52 -9.55 -2.71 -7.97
N GLU A 53 -9.26 -1.79 -8.89
CA GLU A 53 -9.39 -0.35 -8.65
C GLU A 53 -10.83 0.07 -8.37
N LYS A 54 -11.79 -0.46 -9.13
CA LYS A 54 -13.23 -0.17 -8.94
C LYS A 54 -13.74 -0.71 -7.61
N GLU A 55 -13.43 -1.96 -7.29
CA GLU A 55 -13.84 -2.59 -6.03
C GLU A 55 -13.14 -1.93 -4.84
N PHE A 56 -11.88 -1.49 -5.00
CA PHE A 56 -11.18 -0.74 -3.96
C PHE A 56 -11.85 0.60 -3.66
N LYS A 57 -12.30 1.34 -4.69
CA LYS A 57 -13.07 2.58 -4.50
C LYS A 57 -14.38 2.33 -3.74
N LYS A 58 -15.10 1.26 -4.08
CA LYS A 58 -16.32 0.84 -3.35
C LYS A 58 -16.01 0.42 -1.91
N PHE A 59 -14.89 -0.28 -1.70
CA PHE A 59 -14.45 -0.67 -0.36
C PHE A 59 -14.13 0.56 0.49
N CYS A 60 -13.45 1.55 -0.08
CA CYS A 60 -13.05 2.79 0.58
C CYS A 60 -14.22 3.65 1.06
N SER A 61 -15.37 3.65 0.37
CA SER A 61 -16.54 4.43 0.81
C SER A 61 -17.18 3.89 2.11
N ALA A 62 -16.96 2.61 2.43
CA ALA A 62 -17.40 2.02 3.69
C ALA A 62 -16.45 2.30 4.87
N LEU A 63 -15.21 2.72 4.59
CA LEU A 63 -14.18 2.92 5.61
C LEU A 63 -14.31 4.28 6.28
N LYS A 64 -13.98 4.34 7.57
CA LYS A 64 -13.99 5.57 8.37
C LYS A 64 -12.62 5.80 9.01
N LEU A 65 -12.39 7.02 9.51
CA LEU A 65 -11.20 7.39 10.29
C LEU A 65 -9.89 7.25 9.51
N ARG A 66 -8.92 6.50 10.07
CA ARG A 66 -7.54 6.33 9.54
C ARG A 66 -7.53 5.56 8.22
N GLU A 67 -8.50 4.67 8.02
CA GLU A 67 -8.61 3.85 6.81
C GLU A 67 -9.14 4.66 5.63
N ASN A 68 -10.04 5.63 5.88
CA ASN A 68 -10.43 6.60 4.86
C ASN A 68 -9.25 7.49 4.45
N ARG A 69 -8.39 7.88 5.41
CA ARG A 69 -7.17 8.63 5.11
C ARG A 69 -6.18 7.81 4.28
N PHE A 70 -6.06 6.51 4.55
CA PHE A 70 -5.30 5.59 3.70
C PHE A 70 -5.85 5.55 2.27
N CYS A 71 -7.17 5.41 2.12
CA CYS A 71 -7.85 5.45 0.82
C CYS A 71 -7.63 6.77 0.07
N TYR A 72 -7.64 7.89 0.78
CA TYR A 72 -7.36 9.20 0.21
C TYR A 72 -5.94 9.27 -0.37
N TYR A 73 -4.92 8.87 0.38
CA TYR A 73 -3.53 8.87 -0.13
C TYR A 73 -3.32 7.91 -1.29
N LEU A 74 -4.07 6.79 -1.31
CA LEU A 74 -3.93 5.79 -2.37
C LEU A 74 -4.69 6.14 -3.67
N GLY A 75 -5.58 7.14 -3.66
CA GLY A 75 -6.43 7.43 -4.84
C GLY A 75 -7.75 6.65 -4.88
N GLY A 76 -8.18 6.09 -3.76
CA GLY A 76 -9.42 5.31 -3.63
C GLY A 76 -10.68 6.15 -3.38
N THR A 77 -10.55 7.44 -3.08
CA THR A 77 -11.66 8.38 -2.93
C THR A 77 -11.85 9.19 -4.21
N GLU A 78 -13.06 9.67 -4.48
CA GLU A 78 -13.36 10.48 -5.67
C GLU A 78 -12.55 11.78 -5.73
N ASP A 79 -12.20 12.33 -4.55
CA ASP A 79 -11.41 13.56 -4.41
C ASP A 79 -9.89 13.34 -4.51
N ALA A 80 -9.43 12.09 -4.65
CA ALA A 80 -8.01 11.79 -4.64
C ALA A 80 -7.42 11.73 -6.05
N ALA A 81 -6.21 12.30 -6.20
CA ALA A 81 -5.46 12.22 -7.44
C ALA A 81 -5.14 10.75 -7.72
N THR A 82 -5.51 10.25 -8.91
CA THR A 82 -5.45 8.84 -9.34
C THR A 82 -4.03 8.25 -9.46
N GLY A 83 -3.01 8.88 -8.87
CA GLY A 83 -1.60 8.65 -9.15
C GLY A 83 -0.98 7.38 -8.54
N ILE A 84 -1.52 6.84 -7.43
CA ILE A 84 -0.87 5.72 -6.70
C ILE A 84 -1.69 4.43 -6.76
N LEU A 85 -2.98 4.49 -7.12
CA LEU A 85 -3.85 3.31 -7.12
C LEU A 85 -3.34 2.18 -8.03
N GLY A 86 -2.73 2.54 -9.16
CA GLY A 86 -2.07 1.61 -10.10
C GLY A 86 -0.86 0.88 -9.51
N GLU A 87 -0.19 1.44 -8.51
CA GLU A 87 0.95 0.80 -7.84
C GLU A 87 0.50 -0.23 -6.80
N MET A 88 -0.76 -0.17 -6.38
CA MET A 88 -1.41 -1.21 -5.59
C MET A 88 -2.07 -2.26 -6.49
N SER A 89 -2.85 -1.84 -7.50
CA SER A 89 -3.67 -2.74 -8.32
C SER A 89 -2.85 -3.74 -9.13
N LYS A 90 -1.73 -3.30 -9.73
CA LYS A 90 -0.82 -4.15 -10.52
C LYS A 90 -0.16 -5.27 -9.72
N PRO A 91 0.54 -5.02 -8.59
CA PRO A 91 1.14 -6.11 -7.83
C PRO A 91 0.07 -7.00 -7.16
N LEU A 92 -1.09 -6.44 -6.80
CA LEU A 92 -2.21 -7.24 -6.29
C LEU A 92 -2.72 -8.20 -7.35
N SER A 93 -2.79 -7.78 -8.62
CA SER A 93 -3.28 -8.60 -9.72
C SER A 93 -2.40 -9.79 -10.07
N TRP A 94 -1.10 -9.71 -9.74
CA TRP A 94 -0.14 -10.80 -9.90
C TRP A 94 -0.02 -11.68 -8.64
N GLY A 95 -0.84 -11.44 -7.61
CA GLY A 95 -0.85 -12.23 -6.38
C GLY A 95 0.24 -11.88 -5.37
N MET A 96 0.85 -10.70 -5.44
CA MET A 96 1.92 -10.29 -4.51
C MET A 96 1.38 -10.05 -3.08
N PRO A 97 1.95 -10.64 -2.01
CA PRO A 97 1.42 -10.52 -0.64
C PRO A 97 1.35 -9.06 -0.15
N SER A 98 0.43 -8.79 0.78
CA SER A 98 0.03 -7.43 1.17
C SER A 98 1.19 -6.63 1.76
N GLU A 99 2.07 -7.30 2.50
CA GLU A 99 3.32 -6.72 3.02
C GLU A 99 4.17 -6.10 1.90
N LYS A 100 4.45 -6.86 0.84
CA LYS A 100 5.29 -6.38 -0.28
C LYS A 100 4.62 -5.28 -1.08
N VAL A 101 3.29 -5.32 -1.19
CA VAL A 101 2.51 -4.24 -1.81
C VAL A 101 2.65 -2.96 -0.98
N CYS A 102 2.52 -3.04 0.35
CA CYS A 102 2.70 -1.90 1.25
C CYS A 102 4.11 -1.30 1.17
N VAL A 103 5.18 -2.11 1.05
CA VAL A 103 6.54 -1.58 0.78
C VAL A 103 6.57 -0.75 -0.49
N LYS A 104 5.99 -1.27 -1.55
CA LYS A 104 6.04 -0.63 -2.86
C LYS A 104 5.30 0.71 -2.84
N ILE A 105 4.16 0.75 -2.15
CA ILE A 105 3.39 1.97 -1.92
C ILE A 105 4.17 2.94 -1.02
N GLN A 106 4.83 2.48 0.05
CA GLN A 106 5.66 3.30 0.94
C GLN A 106 6.78 4.03 0.22
N LYS A 107 7.38 3.38 -0.80
CA LYS A 107 8.43 4.00 -1.62
C LYS A 107 7.91 5.18 -2.45
N LYS A 108 6.62 5.19 -2.80
CA LYS A 108 5.97 6.30 -3.52
C LYS A 108 5.54 7.39 -2.55
N ASP A 109 4.91 6.99 -1.44
CA ASP A 109 4.45 7.88 -0.41
C ASP A 109 4.69 7.26 0.98
N LYS A 110 5.62 7.87 1.72
CA LYS A 110 6.00 7.42 3.06
C LYS A 110 4.88 7.67 4.08
N GLN A 111 4.01 8.65 3.84
CA GLN A 111 2.92 9.02 4.75
C GLN A 111 1.90 7.89 4.92
N ILE A 112 1.77 7.02 3.91
CA ILE A 112 0.87 5.86 3.94
C ILE A 112 1.24 4.88 5.06
N CYS A 113 2.53 4.69 5.32
CA CYS A 113 3.01 3.77 6.36
C CYS A 113 3.21 4.42 7.73
N GLU A 114 3.18 5.75 7.79
CA GLU A 114 3.13 6.52 9.04
C GLU A 114 1.73 6.46 9.68
N LEU A 115 0.70 6.10 8.91
CA LEU A 115 -0.64 5.85 9.43
C LEU A 115 -0.63 4.65 10.39
N ARG A 116 -0.79 4.95 11.67
CA ARG A 116 -1.05 3.98 12.74
C ARG A 116 -2.53 3.94 13.11
N TYR A 117 -3.00 2.82 13.64
CA TYR A 117 -4.23 2.86 14.43
C TYR A 117 -3.92 3.65 15.70
N ASP A 118 -4.72 4.67 16.00
CA ASP A 118 -4.61 5.34 17.28
C ASP A 118 -4.95 4.30 18.36
N LYS A 119 -4.02 3.97 19.25
CA LYS A 119 -4.35 3.30 20.51
C LYS A 119 -5.43 4.17 21.14
N GLN A 120 -6.64 3.65 21.32
CA GLN A 120 -7.83 4.40 21.74
C GLN A 120 -7.45 5.59 22.61
N ILE A 121 -7.38 6.79 22.03
CA ILE A 121 -7.31 7.99 22.84
C ILE A 121 -8.74 8.15 23.32
N ASP A 122 -8.97 7.82 24.59
CA ASP A 122 -10.16 8.24 25.32
C ASP A 122 -10.46 9.71 24.97
N LEU A 123 -11.48 9.93 24.14
CA LEU A 123 -11.93 11.25 23.67
C LEU A 123 -12.46 12.14 24.81
N LYS A 124 -12.26 11.79 26.08
CA LYS A 124 -12.65 12.60 27.24
C LYS A 124 -11.74 13.81 27.49
N ASN A 125 -10.59 13.93 26.82
CA ASN A 125 -9.62 15.01 27.09
C ASN A 125 -9.29 15.94 25.90
N VAL A 126 -9.94 15.82 24.74
CA VAL A 126 -9.64 16.71 23.60
C VAL A 126 -10.61 17.91 23.61
N ASN A 127 -10.13 19.04 24.12
CA ASN A 127 -10.80 20.34 24.01
C ASN A 127 -10.87 20.80 22.55
N LEU A 128 -12.07 20.78 21.96
CA LEU A 128 -12.43 21.25 20.61
C LEU A 128 -12.34 22.79 20.42
N LYS A 129 -11.42 23.48 21.09
CA LYS A 129 -11.39 24.97 21.11
C LYS A 129 -10.45 25.63 20.09
N ASN A 130 -9.61 24.89 19.36
CA ASN A 130 -8.51 25.49 18.58
C ASN A 130 -8.44 25.10 17.09
N LEU A 131 -9.53 24.66 16.45
CA LEU A 131 -9.57 24.67 14.98
C LEU A 131 -9.87 26.10 14.50
N ARG A 132 -8.81 26.89 14.33
CA ARG A 132 -8.85 28.14 13.57
C ARG A 132 -8.96 27.77 12.09
N LEU A 133 -10.09 28.13 11.48
CA LEU A 133 -10.26 28.16 10.03
C LEU A 133 -9.36 29.27 9.49
N GLU A 134 -8.36 28.93 8.68
CA GLU A 134 -7.73 29.90 7.79
C GLU A 134 -8.48 29.84 6.46
N ILE A 135 -9.36 30.83 6.30
CA ILE A 135 -9.97 31.26 5.04
C ILE A 135 -8.90 32.03 4.26
#